data_AF-A0A966SG07-F1
#
_entry.id   AF-A0A966SG07-F1
#
_cell.length_a   1.000
_cell.length_b   1.000
_cell.length_c   1.000
_cell.angle_alpha   90.00
_cell.angle_beta   90.00
_cell.angle_gamma   90.00
#
_symmetry.space_group_name_H-M   'P 1'
#
loop_
_entity.id
_entity.type
_entity.pdbx_description
1 polymer ?
#
loop_
_entity_poly.entity_id
_entity_poly.type
_entity_poly.pdbx_seq_one_letter_code
_entity_poly.pdbx_strand_id
1 'polypeptide(L)'
;RGGDTWEVKLLLGEELAPRWHWGLNLIYEQEAGQGRATEIAWSQGVSYTFIDQKLSGGLEMRFAHETAKGSRSQPEITYMLGPSLQWRVGSRGHIDFVNMFGVTREAPKVESFIVFSLDLGGVKGNGHYAPASLKGQ
;
A
#
# COMPACT_ATOMS: atom_id res chain seq x y z
N ARG A 1 20.48 5.45 -19.36
CA ARG A 1 20.75 6.56 -18.42
C ARG A 1 19.46 6.74 -17.63
N GLY A 2 19.44 6.35 -16.35
CA GLY A 2 18.26 6.58 -15.51
C GLY A 2 18.10 8.09 -15.31
N GLY A 3 16.90 8.61 -15.52
CA GLY A 3 16.59 9.99 -15.18
C GLY A 3 16.72 10.20 -13.68
N ASP A 4 17.04 11.43 -13.27
CA ASP A 4 16.90 11.81 -11.87
C ASP A 4 15.41 11.91 -11.57
N THR A 5 14.95 11.26 -10.50
CA THR A 5 13.55 11.26 -10.08
C THR A 5 13.45 11.64 -8.61
N TRP A 6 12.39 12.36 -8.25
CA TRP A 6 12.04 12.62 -6.86
C TRP A 6 10.63 12.12 -6.57
N GLU A 7 10.45 11.60 -5.35
CA GLU A 7 9.22 10.99 -4.87
C GLU A 7 8.80 11.66 -3.56
N VAL A 8 7.51 11.97 -3.43
CA VAL A 8 6.89 12.45 -2.20
C VAL A 8 5.84 11.45 -1.76
N LYS A 9 5.94 10.99 -0.51
CA LYS A 9 5.01 10.06 0.13
C LYS A 9 4.31 10.71 1.32
N LEU A 10 2.99 10.55 1.40
CA LEU A 10 2.17 10.95 2.54
C LEU A 10 1.43 9.72 3.09
N LEU A 11 1.71 9.39 4.35
CA LEU A 11 1.14 8.26 5.06
C LEU A 11 0.20 8.76 6.16
N LEU A 12 -1.05 8.36 6.11
CA LEU A 12 -2.08 8.63 7.12
C LEU A 12 -2.59 7.31 7.69
N GLY A 13 -2.87 7.28 8.97
CA GLY A 13 -3.46 6.14 9.65
C GLY A 13 -4.30 6.59 10.84
N GLU A 14 -5.49 6.01 10.98
CA GLU A 14 -6.48 6.41 12.00
C GLU A 14 -7.20 5.16 12.55
N GLU A 15 -7.66 5.22 13.80
CA GLU A 15 -8.66 4.28 14.33
C GLU A 15 -10.04 4.90 14.18
N LEU A 16 -10.81 4.48 13.16
CA LEU A 16 -12.12 5.06 12.84
C LEU A 16 -13.17 4.78 13.93
N ALA A 17 -13.05 3.63 14.58
CA ALA A 17 -13.91 3.14 15.65
C ALA A 17 -13.14 2.02 16.40
N PRO A 18 -13.60 1.59 17.59
CA PRO A 18 -12.94 0.49 18.30
C PRO A 18 -12.69 -0.71 17.38
N ARG A 19 -11.41 -1.10 17.26
CA ARG A 19 -10.93 -2.23 16.44
C ARG A 19 -10.99 -2.02 14.92
N TRP A 20 -11.48 -0.88 14.45
CA TRP A 20 -11.49 -0.49 13.04
C TRP A 20 -10.33 0.44 12.75
N HIS A 21 -9.44 0.00 11.89
CA HIS A 21 -8.26 0.76 11.50
C HIS A 21 -8.36 1.14 10.03
N TRP A 22 -7.96 2.35 9.71
CA TRP A 22 -7.87 2.86 8.36
C TRP A 22 -6.47 3.39 8.11
N GLY A 23 -5.99 3.21 6.89
CA GLY A 23 -4.74 3.79 6.44
C GLY A 23 -4.82 4.23 4.99
N LEU A 24 -4.08 5.29 4.66
CA LEU A 24 -3.94 5.86 3.33
C LEU A 24 -2.47 6.17 3.07
N ASN A 25 -2.01 5.88 1.86
CA ASN A 25 -0.73 6.29 1.31
C ASN A 25 -0.98 7.03 0.01
N LEU A 26 -0.39 8.20 -0.14
CA LEU A 26 -0.40 9.00 -1.36
C LEU A 26 1.05 9.17 -1.82
N ILE A 27 1.32 8.85 -3.08
CA ILE A 27 2.64 8.88 -3.68
C ILE A 27 2.56 9.77 -4.93
N TYR A 28 3.48 10.72 -5.02
CA TYR A 28 3.69 11.55 -6.19
C TYR A 28 5.14 11.42 -6.62
N GLU A 29 5.37 10.92 -7.84
CA GLU A 29 6.68 10.76 -8.42
C GLU A 29 6.83 11.62 -9.68
N GLN A 30 7.97 12.31 -9.79
CA GLN A 30 8.26 13.18 -10.92
C GLN A 30 9.69 12.98 -11.43
N GLU A 31 9.80 12.56 -12.68
CA GLU A 31 11.08 12.49 -13.37
C GLU A 31 11.55 13.90 -13.75
N ALA A 32 12.78 14.26 -13.36
CA ALA A 32 13.43 15.54 -13.66
C ALA A 32 14.17 15.54 -15.02
N GLY A 33 14.29 14.37 -15.67
CA GLY A 33 14.95 14.17 -16.96
C GLY A 33 14.13 14.54 -18.20
N GLN A 34 14.62 14.10 -19.37
CA GLN A 34 14.02 14.42 -20.69
C GLN A 34 12.64 13.78 -20.92
N GLY A 35 12.27 12.74 -20.14
CA GLY A 35 10.99 12.02 -20.25
C GLY A 35 9.80 12.71 -19.56
N ARG A 36 10.04 13.50 -18.50
CA ARG A 36 9.03 14.17 -17.66
C ARG A 36 7.78 13.31 -17.44
N ALA A 37 7.97 12.05 -17.06
CA ALA A 37 6.86 11.23 -16.59
C ALA A 37 6.42 11.73 -15.21
N THR A 38 5.11 11.72 -15.00
CA THR A 38 4.50 11.97 -13.68
C THR A 38 3.68 10.76 -13.34
N GLU A 39 3.95 10.18 -12.18
CA GLU A 39 3.16 9.10 -11.62
C GLU A 39 2.47 9.59 -10.35
N ILE A 40 1.17 9.32 -10.28
CA ILE A 40 0.37 9.54 -9.08
C ILE A 40 -0.19 8.19 -8.68
N ALA A 41 0.23 7.71 -7.53
CA ALA A 41 -0.27 6.46 -6.96
C ALA A 41 -0.83 6.71 -5.57
N TRP A 42 -1.84 5.94 -5.20
CA TRP A 42 -2.37 5.95 -3.85
C TRP A 42 -2.97 4.62 -3.49
N SER A 43 -2.95 4.32 -2.22
CA SER A 43 -3.46 3.08 -1.70
C SER A 43 -4.08 3.31 -0.34
N GLN A 44 -5.22 2.67 -0.11
CA GLN A 44 -5.92 2.75 1.15
C GLN A 44 -6.31 1.36 1.62
N GLY A 45 -6.50 1.22 2.92
CA GLY A 45 -7.01 -0.01 3.49
C GLY A 45 -7.84 0.25 4.72
N VAL A 46 -8.84 -0.59 4.92
CA VAL A 46 -9.61 -0.67 6.16
C VAL A 46 -9.45 -2.07 6.71
N SER A 47 -9.08 -2.20 7.97
CA SER A 47 -8.99 -3.49 8.66
C SER A 47 -9.79 -3.48 9.96
N TYR A 48 -10.28 -4.65 10.31
CA TYR A 48 -10.94 -4.93 11.57
C TYR A 48 -10.12 -5.95 12.36
N THR A 49 -9.85 -5.66 13.62
CA THR A 49 -9.18 -6.60 14.53
C THR A 49 -10.20 -7.62 15.05
N PHE A 50 -10.08 -8.88 14.62
CA PHE A 50 -10.95 -10.00 15.04
C PHE A 50 -10.59 -10.54 16.42
N ILE A 51 -9.29 -10.69 16.68
CA ILE A 51 -8.77 -11.18 17.96
C ILE A 51 -7.79 -10.14 18.46
N ASP A 52 -8.03 -9.62 19.66
CA ASP A 52 -7.26 -8.51 20.20
C ASP A 52 -5.77 -8.77 20.12
N GLN A 53 -5.09 -7.84 19.45
CA GLN A 53 -3.66 -7.84 19.17
C GLN A 53 -3.12 -9.04 18.38
N LYS A 54 -3.94 -10.01 17.96
CA LYS A 54 -3.46 -11.23 17.28
C LYS A 54 -3.84 -11.29 15.81
N LEU A 55 -5.09 -11.02 15.48
CA LEU A 55 -5.60 -11.25 14.12
C LEU A 55 -6.47 -10.09 13.68
N SER A 56 -6.11 -9.50 12.55
CA SER A 56 -6.89 -8.46 11.89
C SER A 56 -7.08 -8.86 10.44
N GLY A 57 -8.21 -8.49 9.85
CA GLY A 57 -8.41 -8.65 8.41
C GLY A 57 -9.21 -7.50 7.85
N GLY A 58 -9.05 -7.29 6.55
CA GLY A 58 -9.49 -6.05 5.94
C GLY A 58 -9.59 -6.16 4.43
N LEU A 59 -9.79 -4.98 3.85
CA LEU A 59 -9.76 -4.75 2.42
C LEU A 59 -8.71 -3.68 2.14
N GLU A 60 -7.91 -3.92 1.12
CA GLU A 60 -6.93 -2.99 0.60
C GLU A 60 -7.23 -2.66 -0.85
N MET A 61 -6.91 -1.43 -1.21
CA MET A 61 -7.16 -0.87 -2.51
C MET A 61 -5.94 -0.09 -2.95
N ARG A 62 -5.56 -0.26 -4.22
CA ARG A 62 -4.44 0.44 -4.84
C ARG A 62 -4.89 1.03 -6.16
N PHE A 63 -4.49 2.26 -6.39
CA PHE A 63 -4.68 2.99 -7.63
C PHE A 63 -3.34 3.58 -8.06
N ALA A 64 -2.96 3.42 -9.31
CA ALA A 64 -1.82 4.09 -9.90
C ALA A 64 -2.21 4.66 -11.26
N HIS A 65 -1.72 5.86 -11.53
CA HIS A 65 -1.91 6.57 -12.77
C HIS A 65 -0.57 7.07 -13.26
N GLU A 66 -0.09 6.48 -14.36
CA GLU A 66 1.19 6.85 -14.97
C GLU A 66 0.95 7.64 -16.26
N THR A 67 1.60 8.80 -16.38
CA THR A 67 1.57 9.63 -17.59
C THR A 67 2.99 9.84 -18.10
N ALA A 68 3.35 9.20 -19.23
CA ALA A 68 4.62 9.43 -19.92
C ALA A 68 4.46 10.45 -21.07
N LYS A 69 5.34 11.45 -21.16
CA LYS A 69 5.30 12.46 -22.23
C LYS A 69 5.84 11.89 -23.55
N GLY A 70 4.98 11.20 -24.29
CA GLY A 70 5.26 10.53 -25.57
C GLY A 70 4.18 9.53 -25.95
N SER A 71 3.52 8.96 -24.94
CA SER A 71 2.23 8.28 -25.05
C SER A 71 1.12 9.32 -24.92
N ARG A 72 0.79 10.03 -26.00
CA ARG A 72 -0.45 10.84 -26.03
C ARG A 72 -1.72 9.97 -26.11
N SER A 73 -1.59 8.64 -26.14
CA SER A 73 -2.67 7.74 -26.55
C SER A 73 -3.16 6.79 -25.47
N GLN A 74 -2.39 6.46 -24.42
CA GLN A 74 -2.80 5.46 -23.43
C GLN A 74 -2.18 5.80 -22.07
N PRO A 75 -2.87 6.56 -21.20
CA PRO A 75 -2.54 6.57 -19.77
C PRO A 75 -2.79 5.18 -19.19
N GLU A 76 -1.81 4.62 -18.48
CA GLU A 76 -1.96 3.34 -17.81
C GLU A 76 -2.62 3.57 -16.45
N ILE A 77 -3.84 3.04 -16.30
CA ILE A 77 -4.60 3.12 -15.04
C ILE A 77 -4.58 1.73 -14.43
N THR A 78 -3.87 1.58 -13.32
CA THR A 78 -3.84 0.33 -12.56
C THR A 78 -4.72 0.49 -11.34
N TYR A 79 -5.83 -0.22 -11.30
CA TYR A 79 -6.70 -0.27 -10.14
C TYR A 79 -6.82 -1.70 -9.65
N MET A 80 -6.54 -1.90 -8.36
CA MET A 80 -6.57 -3.19 -7.70
C MET A 80 -7.29 -3.10 -6.36
N LEU A 81 -7.99 -4.18 -6.01
CA LEU A 81 -8.70 -4.32 -4.76
C LEU A 81 -8.54 -5.76 -4.25
N GLY A 82 -8.42 -5.95 -2.95
CA GLY A 82 -8.65 -7.27 -2.40
C GLY A 82 -8.43 -7.40 -0.90
N PRO A 83 -8.59 -8.62 -0.37
CA PRO A 83 -8.54 -8.87 1.05
C PRO A 83 -7.11 -8.80 1.60
N SER A 84 -7.02 -8.35 2.84
CA SER A 84 -5.82 -8.42 3.66
C SER A 84 -6.07 -9.16 4.97
N LEU A 85 -5.05 -9.86 5.45
CA LEU A 85 -5.04 -10.55 6.74
C LEU A 85 -3.71 -10.28 7.42
N GLN A 86 -3.75 -9.72 8.61
CA GLN A 86 -2.59 -9.49 9.45
C GLN A 86 -2.65 -10.44 10.66
N TRP A 87 -1.60 -11.23 10.82
CA TRP A 87 -1.44 -12.14 11.94
C TRP A 87 -0.19 -11.77 12.76
N ARG A 88 -0.39 -11.35 14.01
CA ARG A 88 0.70 -11.05 14.93
C ARG A 88 1.23 -12.34 15.55
N VAL A 89 2.50 -12.64 15.28
CA VAL A 89 3.22 -13.80 15.80
C VAL A 89 4.07 -13.35 16.98
N GLY A 90 3.52 -13.46 18.19
CA GLY A 90 4.15 -13.02 19.43
C GLY A 90 3.99 -11.51 19.69
N SER A 91 4.90 -10.93 20.47
CA SER A 91 4.82 -9.51 20.87
C SER A 91 5.66 -8.56 20.00
N ARG A 92 6.43 -9.10 19.04
CA ARG A 92 7.45 -8.35 18.28
C ARG A 92 7.39 -8.56 16.77
N GLY A 93 6.43 -9.34 16.27
CA GLY A 93 6.39 -9.68 14.85
C GLY A 93 4.96 -9.84 14.35
N HIS A 94 4.75 -9.49 13.08
CA HIS A 94 3.51 -9.77 12.38
C HIS A 94 3.77 -10.19 10.95
N ILE A 95 2.84 -10.99 10.43
CA ILE A 95 2.80 -11.48 9.07
C ILE A 95 1.56 -10.87 8.43
N ASP A 96 1.73 -10.19 7.32
CA ASP A 96 0.64 -9.66 6.52
C ASP A 96 0.49 -10.49 5.24
N PHE A 97 -0.73 -10.90 4.93
CA PHE A 97 -1.11 -11.59 3.70
C PHE A 97 -2.12 -10.73 2.95
N VAL A 98 -1.76 -10.24 1.77
CA VAL A 98 -2.62 -9.40 0.93
C VAL A 98 -2.76 -10.04 -0.43
N ASN A 99 -3.98 -10.13 -0.94
CA ASN A 99 -4.24 -10.57 -2.31
C ASN A 99 -5.00 -9.46 -3.01
N MET A 100 -4.39 -8.90 -4.03
CA MET A 100 -4.95 -7.83 -4.83
C MET A 100 -5.42 -8.41 -6.17
N PHE A 101 -6.63 -8.06 -6.57
CA PHE A 101 -7.19 -8.45 -7.86
C PHE A 101 -7.27 -7.23 -8.77
N GLY A 102 -6.76 -7.38 -9.99
CA GLY A 102 -6.82 -6.33 -11.00
C GLY A 102 -8.25 -6.08 -11.46
N VAL A 103 -8.66 -4.82 -11.43
CA VAL A 103 -10.00 -4.37 -11.87
C VAL A 103 -9.92 -3.69 -13.24
N THR A 104 -8.80 -3.06 -13.56
CA THR A 104 -8.53 -2.48 -14.89
C THR A 104 -7.81 -3.47 -15.80
N ARG A 105 -7.74 -3.19 -17.11
CA ARG A 105 -7.13 -4.10 -18.09
C ARG A 105 -5.61 -4.13 -17.99
N GLU A 106 -5.06 -3.02 -17.53
CA GLU A 106 -3.64 -2.75 -17.37
C GLU A 106 -3.11 -3.35 -16.05
N ALA A 107 -4.01 -3.59 -15.08
CA ALA A 107 -3.65 -4.21 -13.81
C ALA A 107 -3.34 -5.72 -13.98
N PRO A 108 -2.36 -6.26 -13.21
CA PRO A 108 -2.19 -7.70 -13.07
C PRO A 108 -3.48 -8.37 -12.61
N LYS A 109 -3.79 -9.57 -13.13
CA LYS A 109 -5.01 -10.29 -12.73
C LYS A 109 -5.05 -10.57 -11.23
N VAL A 110 -3.91 -10.97 -10.66
CA VAL A 110 -3.72 -11.22 -9.24
C VAL A 110 -2.30 -10.81 -8.86
N GLU A 111 -2.15 -10.11 -7.75
CA GLU A 111 -0.87 -9.80 -7.11
C GLU A 111 -0.97 -10.12 -5.63
N SER A 112 -0.11 -10.99 -5.12
CA SER A 112 -0.16 -11.48 -3.74
C SER A 112 1.10 -11.11 -2.98
N PHE A 113 0.93 -10.58 -1.78
CA PHE A 113 2.00 -10.14 -0.90
C PHE A 113 2.00 -10.96 0.39
N ILE A 114 3.20 -11.38 0.80
CA ILE A 114 3.45 -11.91 2.14
C ILE A 114 4.54 -11.02 2.74
N VAL A 115 4.20 -10.25 3.77
CA VAL A 115 5.13 -9.33 4.42
C VAL A 115 5.41 -9.78 5.84
N PHE A 116 6.68 -9.99 6.15
CA PHE A 116 7.14 -10.29 7.51
C PHE A 116 7.72 -9.03 8.12
N SER A 117 7.12 -8.57 9.22
CA SER A 117 7.54 -7.37 9.93
C SER A 117 8.01 -7.75 11.34
N LEU A 118 9.17 -7.24 11.74
CA LEU A 118 9.77 -7.48 13.06
C LEU A 118 10.16 -6.14 13.70
N ASP A 119 9.67 -5.91 14.91
CA ASP A 119 10.00 -4.76 15.72
C ASP A 119 11.26 -5.06 16.54
N LEU A 120 12.41 -4.62 16.02
CA LEU A 120 13.72 -4.76 16.67
C LEU A 120 13.99 -3.55 17.60
N GLY A 121 13.18 -3.41 18.65
CA GLY A 121 13.32 -2.32 19.63
C GLY A 121 12.63 -2.62 20.97
N GLY A 122 13.19 -2.08 22.06
CA GLY A 122 12.65 -2.24 23.42
C GLY A 122 11.49 -1.28 23.76
N VAL A 123 11.18 -0.33 22.87
CA VAL A 123 10.13 0.68 23.10
C VAL A 123 8.83 0.19 22.49
N LYS A 124 7.83 -0.09 23.34
CA LYS A 124 6.46 -0.39 22.96
C LYS A 124 5.80 0.88 22.37
N GLY A 125 6.01 1.13 21.09
CA GLY A 125 5.14 2.03 20.34
C GLY A 125 3.86 1.27 19.94
N ASN A 126 2.69 1.85 20.18
CA ASN A 126 1.47 1.38 19.51
C ASN A 126 1.67 1.64 18.01
N GLY A 127 2.05 0.60 17.26
CA GLY A 127 2.20 0.70 15.82
C GLY A 127 0.87 1.11 15.18
N HIS A 128 0.85 2.25 14.51
CA HIS A 128 -0.30 2.65 13.70
C HIS A 128 -0.47 1.68 12.54
N TYR A 129 -1.73 1.35 12.22
CA TYR A 129 -2.03 0.48 11.09
C TYR A 129 -1.57 1.14 9.79
N ALA A 130 -0.78 0.39 9.02
CA ALA A 130 -0.41 0.74 7.66
C ALA A 130 -0.73 -0.49 6.78
N PRO A 131 -1.59 -0.36 5.76
CA PRO A 131 -1.89 -1.47 4.86
C PRO A 131 -0.61 -2.10 4.28
N ALA A 132 -0.60 -3.42 4.09
CA ALA A 132 0.63 -4.12 3.76
C ALA A 132 1.00 -4.02 2.27
N SER A 133 0.02 -3.79 1.38
CA SER A 133 0.28 -3.39 -0.01
C SER A 133 1.02 -2.05 -0.12
N LEU A 134 1.11 -1.28 0.97
CA LEU A 134 1.91 -0.05 1.04
C LEU A 134 3.41 -0.32 1.15
N LYS A 135 3.81 -1.49 1.68
CA LYS A 135 5.22 -1.79 2.02
C LYS A 135 6.02 -2.36 0.84
N GLY A 136 5.34 -2.75 -0.24
CA GLY A 136 5.94 -3.36 -1.43
C GLY A 136 6.14 -2.42 -2.63
N GLN A 137 5.92 -1.11 -2.47
CA GLN A 137 6.14 -0.09 -3.50
C GLN A 137 7.49 0.61 -3.34
#